data_AF-A0A2J9DVJ3-F1
#
_entry.id   AF-A0A2J9DVJ3-F1
#
_cell.length_a   1.000
_cell.length_b   1.000
_cell.length_c   1.000
_cell.angle_alpha   90.00
_cell.angle_beta   90.00
_cell.angle_gamma   90.00
#
_symmetry.space_group_name_H-M   'P 1'
#
loop_
_entity.id
_entity.type
_entity.pdbx_description
1 polymer ?
#
loop_
_entity_poly.entity_id
_entity_poly.type
_entity_poly.pdbx_seq_one_letter_code
_entity_poly.pdbx_strand_id
1 'polypeptide(L)'
;MADNNLYDNKEDEFESELSLLFELFVYYFIATVDAKVLLKKLFKTPKGTWVSFKELSKDVDVSKHMVYDKEYEKLDMYICWLEDMNSPIDEWRLVAFFENKELYSQILIFNLNTLRDKNDQV
;
A
#
# COMPACT_ATOMS: atom_id res chain seq x y z
N MET A 1 22.90 -35.94 -19.89
CA MET A 1 22.61 -34.51 -20.06
C MET A 1 21.65 -34.16 -18.96
N ALA A 2 22.17 -33.63 -17.86
CA ALA A 2 21.46 -33.40 -16.62
C ALA A 2 20.95 -31.96 -16.55
N ASP A 3 19.75 -31.84 -15.98
CA ASP A 3 19.30 -30.78 -15.08
C ASP A 3 19.63 -29.32 -15.42
N ASN A 4 18.77 -28.69 -16.24
CA ASN A 4 18.68 -27.23 -16.33
C ASN A 4 17.25 -26.68 -16.10
N ASN A 5 16.25 -27.51 -15.78
CA ASN A 5 14.85 -27.07 -15.67
C ASN A 5 14.31 -26.91 -14.23
N LEU A 6 15.13 -27.14 -13.20
CA LEU A 6 14.64 -27.09 -11.81
C LEU A 6 14.84 -25.74 -11.10
N TYR A 7 15.70 -24.87 -11.63
CA TYR A 7 15.99 -23.56 -11.05
C TYR A 7 15.08 -22.46 -11.63
N ASP A 8 14.86 -22.43 -12.95
CA ASP A 8 13.94 -21.46 -13.60
C ASP A 8 12.52 -21.52 -13.01
N ASN A 9 11.96 -22.72 -12.81
CA ASN A 9 10.58 -22.87 -12.34
C ASN A 9 10.34 -22.33 -10.92
N LYS A 10 11.39 -22.20 -10.08
CA LYS A 10 11.24 -21.70 -8.71
C LYS A 10 11.28 -20.17 -8.63
N GLU A 11 12.03 -19.53 -9.52
CA GLU A 11 12.05 -18.06 -9.60
C GLU A 11 10.71 -17.56 -10.15
N ASP A 12 10.19 -18.18 -11.21
CA ASP A 12 8.88 -17.86 -11.78
C ASP A 12 7.73 -18.05 -10.75
N GLU A 13 7.77 -19.13 -9.97
CA GLU A 13 6.77 -19.40 -8.93
C GLU A 13 6.87 -18.40 -7.77
N PHE A 14 8.08 -17.95 -7.43
CA PHE A 14 8.34 -16.97 -6.37
C PHE A 14 7.95 -15.54 -6.78
N GLU A 15 8.30 -15.11 -8.00
CA GLU A 15 7.86 -13.83 -8.57
C GLU A 15 6.33 -13.78 -8.65
N SER A 16 5.69 -14.87 -9.10
CA SER A 16 4.23 -14.97 -9.12
C SER A 16 3.60 -14.87 -7.72
N GLU A 17 4.26 -15.40 -6.67
CA GLU A 17 3.81 -15.29 -5.29
C GLU A 17 3.90 -13.84 -4.79
N LEU A 18 5.03 -13.16 -5.04
CA LEU A 18 5.24 -11.77 -4.60
C LEU A 18 4.33 -10.77 -5.32
N SER A 19 4.12 -10.93 -6.62
CA SER A 19 3.18 -10.09 -7.38
C SER A 19 1.75 -10.22 -6.82
N LEU A 20 1.31 -11.45 -6.53
CA LEU A 20 0.00 -11.68 -5.91
C LEU A 20 -0.09 -11.07 -4.51
N LEU A 21 0.96 -11.23 -3.69
CA LEU A 21 1.02 -10.62 -2.36
C LEU A 21 0.97 -9.10 -2.42
N PHE A 22 1.64 -8.47 -3.39
CA PHE A 22 1.58 -7.03 -3.61
C PHE A 22 0.15 -6.56 -3.95
N GLU A 23 -0.50 -7.21 -4.92
CA GLU A 23 -1.88 -6.87 -5.29
C GLU A 23 -2.86 -7.04 -4.12
N LEU A 24 -2.74 -8.16 -3.40
CA LEU A 24 -3.53 -8.42 -2.22
C LEU A 24 -3.27 -7.36 -1.15
N PHE A 25 -2.01 -7.00 -0.90
CA PHE A 25 -1.67 -5.95 0.06
C PHE A 25 -2.37 -4.63 -0.28
N VAL A 26 -2.32 -4.19 -1.53
CA VAL A 26 -2.98 -2.95 -1.96
C VAL A 26 -4.51 -3.07 -1.78
N TYR A 27 -5.11 -4.19 -2.15
CA TYR A 27 -6.53 -4.46 -1.95
C TYR A 27 -6.94 -4.45 -0.47
N TYR A 28 -6.14 -5.08 0.41
CA TYR A 28 -6.40 -5.06 1.84
C TYR A 28 -6.20 -3.67 2.43
N PHE A 29 -5.16 -2.95 2.01
CA PHE A 29 -4.94 -1.57 2.45
C PHE A 29 -6.17 -0.71 2.16
N ILE A 30 -6.80 -0.82 0.99
CA ILE A 30 -8.01 -0.04 0.68
C ILE A 30 -9.28 -0.53 1.39
N ALA A 31 -9.38 -1.83 1.68
CA ALA A 31 -10.59 -2.43 2.24
C ALA A 31 -10.71 -2.31 3.77
N THR A 32 -9.62 -1.98 4.47
CA THR A 32 -9.59 -1.96 5.94
C THR A 32 -10.11 -0.65 6.52
N VAL A 33 -10.70 -0.70 7.72
CA VAL A 33 -11.07 0.50 8.50
C VAL A 33 -9.83 1.32 8.88
N ASP A 34 -8.70 0.62 9.10
CA ASP A 34 -7.42 1.21 9.47
C ASP A 34 -6.76 2.01 8.33
N ALA A 35 -7.17 1.75 7.07
CA ALA A 35 -6.76 2.52 5.90
C ALA A 35 -6.90 4.03 6.12
N LYS A 36 -8.01 4.44 6.75
CA LYS A 36 -8.30 5.85 7.01
C LYS A 36 -7.26 6.48 7.95
N VAL A 37 -6.88 5.77 9.01
CA VAL A 37 -5.88 6.23 9.99
C VAL A 37 -4.51 6.32 9.33
N LEU A 38 -4.14 5.29 8.56
CA LEU A 38 -2.86 5.24 7.85
C LEU A 38 -2.76 6.32 6.76
N LEU A 39 -3.82 6.52 5.96
CA LEU A 39 -3.91 7.60 4.97
C LEU A 39 -3.83 8.97 5.63
N LYS A 40 -4.53 9.21 6.75
CA LYS A 40 -4.40 10.46 7.52
C LYS A 40 -2.98 10.68 8.03
N LYS A 41 -2.25 9.64 8.43
CA LYS A 41 -0.84 9.72 8.85
C LYS A 41 0.07 10.00 7.64
N LEU A 42 -0.13 9.31 6.52
CA LEU A 42 0.61 9.50 5.27
C LEU A 42 0.44 10.94 4.75
N PHE A 43 -0.78 11.47 4.77
CA PHE A 43 -1.10 12.81 4.28
C PHE A 43 -0.55 13.97 5.12
N LYS A 44 0.05 13.68 6.27
CA LYS A 44 0.81 14.66 7.06
C LYS A 44 2.28 14.72 6.66
N THR A 45 2.79 13.75 5.89
CA THR A 45 4.15 13.83 5.35
C THR A 45 4.21 14.80 4.18
N PRO A 46 5.39 15.34 3.82
CA PRO A 46 5.51 16.15 2.62
C PRO A 46 5.18 15.35 1.35
N LYS A 47 4.50 15.99 0.41
CA LYS A 47 4.22 15.46 -0.94
C LYS A 47 5.50 14.89 -1.56
N GLY A 48 5.42 13.70 -2.17
CA GLY A 48 6.57 13.05 -2.81
C GLY A 48 7.51 12.31 -1.85
N THR A 49 7.23 12.32 -0.53
CA THR A 49 8.05 11.57 0.44
C THR A 49 7.60 10.12 0.52
N TRP A 50 8.51 9.22 0.17
CA TRP A 50 8.31 7.78 0.37
C TRP A 50 8.43 7.41 1.84
N VAL A 51 7.46 6.67 2.35
CA VAL A 51 7.41 6.19 3.72
C VAL A 51 7.33 4.66 3.69
N SER A 52 8.19 3.98 4.43
CA SER A 52 8.07 2.54 4.62
C SER A 52 6.75 2.23 5.32
N PHE A 53 6.00 1.24 4.82
CA PHE A 53 4.75 0.85 5.44
C PHE A 53 4.93 0.42 6.91
N LYS A 54 6.03 -0.26 7.23
CA LYS A 54 6.37 -0.68 8.60
C LYS A 54 6.43 0.51 9.57
N GLU A 55 7.01 1.63 9.13
CA GLU A 55 7.06 2.85 9.95
C GLU A 55 5.72 3.59 9.99
N LEU A 56 4.96 3.56 8.88
CA LEU A 56 3.63 4.13 8.83
C LEU A 56 2.68 3.42 9.82
N SER A 57 2.73 2.09 9.89
CA SER A 57 1.83 1.26 10.70
C SER A 57 2.29 1.04 12.13
N LYS A 58 3.53 1.39 12.50
CA LYS A 58 4.14 1.12 13.82
C LYS A 58 3.29 1.43 15.06
N ASP A 59 2.51 2.51 15.00
CA ASP A 59 1.66 3.00 16.12
C ASP A 59 0.17 2.77 15.89
N VAL A 60 -0.18 2.03 14.83
CA VAL A 60 -1.55 1.67 14.48
C VAL A 60 -1.70 0.18 14.76
N ASP A 61 -2.70 -0.20 15.55
CA ASP A 61 -3.02 -1.61 15.81
C ASP A 61 -3.67 -2.25 14.58
N VAL A 62 -2.88 -2.38 13.51
CA VAL A 62 -3.28 -2.99 12.25
C VAL A 62 -3.48 -4.49 12.39
N SER A 63 -2.95 -5.12 13.46
CA SER A 63 -3.01 -6.56 13.71
C SER A 63 -4.44 -7.12 13.82
N LYS A 64 -5.42 -6.27 14.13
CA LYS A 64 -6.82 -6.67 14.24
C LYS A 64 -7.54 -6.84 12.90
N HIS A 65 -7.08 -6.19 11.83
CA HIS A 65 -7.81 -6.15 10.55
C HIS A 65 -6.91 -6.27 9.31
N MET A 66 -5.63 -5.94 9.40
CA MET A 66 -4.60 -6.36 8.46
C MET A 66 -3.82 -7.51 9.09
N VAL A 67 -3.86 -8.68 8.47
CA VAL A 67 -2.95 -9.78 8.80
C VAL A 67 -1.55 -9.41 8.29
N TYR A 68 -0.97 -8.31 8.77
CA TYR A 68 0.35 -7.84 8.33
C TYR A 68 1.49 -8.66 8.95
N ASP A 69 1.21 -9.42 10.00
CA ASP A 69 2.25 -9.97 10.88
C ASP A 69 3.00 -11.19 10.34
N LYS A 70 2.56 -11.84 9.25
CA LYS A 70 3.35 -12.95 8.64
C LYS A 70 3.29 -13.02 7.13
N GLU A 71 2.13 -12.84 6.53
CA GLU A 71 1.94 -13.09 5.09
C GLU A 71 2.58 -11.99 4.23
N TYR A 72 2.57 -10.74 4.70
CA TYR A 72 3.13 -9.59 3.98
C TYR A 72 4.53 -9.17 4.47
N GLU A 73 5.12 -9.86 5.45
CA GLU A 73 6.49 -9.56 5.91
C GLU A 73 7.53 -9.71 4.79
N LYS A 74 7.22 -10.54 3.79
CA LYS A 74 8.05 -10.72 2.59
C LYS A 74 8.11 -9.47 1.72
N LEU A 75 7.14 -8.57 1.78
CA LEU A 75 7.10 -7.35 0.98
C LEU A 75 7.92 -6.22 1.63
N ASP A 76 8.71 -5.51 0.83
CA ASP A 76 9.37 -4.27 1.20
C ASP A 76 8.59 -3.06 0.65
N MET A 77 7.47 -2.78 1.32
CA MET A 77 6.47 -1.80 0.88
C MET A 77 6.81 -0.36 1.26
N TYR A 78 6.73 0.52 0.28
CA TYR A 78 6.78 1.97 0.41
C TYR A 78 5.51 2.60 -0.15
N ILE A 79 5.04 3.66 0.51
CA ILE A 79 3.86 4.41 0.10
C ILE A 79 4.19 5.90 0.07
N CYS A 80 3.68 6.60 -0.93
CA CYS A 80 3.87 8.03 -1.11
C CYS A 80 2.58 8.67 -1.63
N TRP A 81 2.21 9.84 -1.10
CA TRP A 81 1.20 10.67 -1.76
C TRP A 81 1.88 11.66 -2.71
N LEU A 82 1.37 11.74 -3.93
CA LEU A 82 2.03 12.39 -5.05
C LEU A 82 1.46 13.76 -5.37
N GLU A 83 0.14 13.90 -5.42
CA GLU A 83 -0.49 15.19 -5.71
C GLU A 83 -1.95 15.24 -5.31
N ASP A 84 -2.42 16.45 -5.02
CA ASP A 84 -3.85 16.75 -5.04
C ASP A 84 -4.30 16.82 -6.50
N MET A 85 -5.38 16.12 -6.81
CA MET A 85 -6.03 16.21 -8.11
C MET A 85 -7.09 17.31 -8.02
N ASN A 86 -6.88 18.40 -8.76
CA ASN A 86 -7.80 19.55 -8.76
C ASN A 86 -9.17 19.16 -9.32
N SER A 87 -10.11 18.79 -8.45
CA SER A 87 -11.53 18.80 -8.76
C SER A 87 -12.20 19.93 -7.97
N PRO A 88 -13.03 20.77 -8.61
CA PRO A 88 -13.74 21.86 -7.94
C PRO A 88 -14.82 21.38 -6.96
N ILE A 89 -15.11 20.06 -6.93
CA ILE A 89 -16.21 19.46 -6.16
C ILE A 89 -15.69 18.46 -5.13
N ASP A 90 -14.60 17.76 -5.45
CA ASP A 90 -14.03 16.74 -4.59
C ASP A 90 -12.54 16.97 -4.36
N GLU A 91 -12.09 16.76 -3.13
CA GLU A 91 -10.66 16.71 -2.84
C GLU A 91 -10.18 15.28 -3.07
N TRP A 92 -9.34 15.07 -4.08
CA TRP A 92 -8.77 13.76 -4.39
C TRP A 92 -7.24 13.80 -4.26
N ARG A 93 -6.63 12.70 -3.83
CA ARG A 93 -5.17 12.55 -3.78
C ARG A 93 -4.69 11.32 -4.50
N LEU A 94 -3.64 11.50 -5.29
CA LEU A 94 -2.91 10.43 -5.93
C LEU A 94 -1.94 9.80 -4.91
N VAL A 95 -2.01 8.49 -4.73
CA VAL A 95 -1.15 7.72 -3.83
C VAL A 95 -0.50 6.59 -4.61
N ALA A 96 0.83 6.48 -4.50
CA ALA A 96 1.62 5.42 -5.07
C ALA A 96 2.01 4.40 -3.99
N PHE A 97 1.91 3.13 -4.37
CA PHE A 97 2.41 1.97 -3.66
C PHE A 97 3.57 1.40 -4.47
N PHE A 98 4.63 1.03 -3.77
CA PHE A 98 5.84 0.50 -4.37
C PHE A 98 6.39 -0.64 -3.51
N GLU A 99 6.62 -1.79 -4.13
CA GLU A 99 7.36 -2.91 -3.56
C GLU A 99 8.79 -2.87 -4.10
N ASN A 100 9.77 -2.81 -3.20
CA ASN A 100 11.14 -2.49 -3.57
C ASN A 100 11.97 -3.68 -4.07
N LYS A 101 11.60 -4.93 -3.77
CA LYS A 101 12.36 -6.11 -4.18
C LYS A 101 12.18 -6.42 -5.66
N GLU A 102 10.94 -6.44 -6.11
CA GLU A 102 10.54 -6.80 -7.47
C GLU A 102 10.07 -5.59 -8.30
N LEU A 103 10.18 -4.39 -7.74
CA LEU A 103 9.84 -3.11 -8.38
C LEU A 103 8.36 -2.99 -8.79
N TYR A 104 7.47 -3.78 -8.18
CA TYR A 104 6.04 -3.66 -8.42
C TYR A 104 5.53 -2.30 -7.95
N SER A 105 4.67 -1.70 -8.76
CA SER A 105 4.10 -0.40 -8.44
C SER A 105 2.65 -0.30 -8.85
N GLN A 106 1.88 0.43 -8.05
CA GLN A 106 0.48 0.72 -8.32
C GLN A 106 0.16 2.12 -7.84
N ILE A 107 -0.61 2.86 -8.64
CA ILE A 107 -1.05 4.20 -8.29
C ILE A 107 -2.58 4.19 -8.21
N LEU A 108 -3.09 4.70 -7.10
CA LEU A 108 -4.52 4.82 -6.83
C LEU A 108 -4.90 6.28 -6.55
N ILE A 109 -6.13 6.64 -6.89
CA ILE A 109 -6.73 7.93 -6.55
C ILE A 109 -7.68 7.73 -5.38
N PHE A 110 -7.43 8.44 -4.28
CA PHE A 110 -8.27 8.41 -3.08
C PHE A 110 -9.15 9.66 -3.02
N ASN A 111 -10.46 9.45 -2.90
CA ASN A 111 -11.39 10.54 -2.58
C ASN A 111 -11.28 10.88 -1.09
N LEU A 112 -10.88 12.11 -0.74
CA LEU A 112 -10.71 12.53 0.65
C LEU A 112 -12.04 12.75 1.37
N ASN A 113 -13.16 12.91 0.64
CA ASN A 113 -14.48 13.03 1.25
C ASN A 113 -14.88 11.75 2.02
N THR A 114 -14.36 10.59 1.63
CA THR A 114 -14.56 9.33 2.37
C THR A 114 -13.68 9.21 3.62
N LEU A 115 -12.69 10.11 3.76
CA LEU A 115 -11.77 10.18 4.90
C LEU A 115 -12.17 11.21 5.97
N ARG A 116 -13.22 12.00 5.75
CA ARG A 116 -13.78 12.90 6.78
C ARG A 116 -14.49 12.07 7.85
N ASP A 117 -14.30 12.40 9.12
CA ASP A 117 -15.13 11.78 10.18
C ASP A 117 -16.55 12.35 10.09
N LYS A 118 -17.56 11.58 10.50
CA LYS A 118 -18.97 12.06 10.50
C LYS A 118 -19.16 13.36 11.30
N ASN A 119 -18.19 13.70 12.15
CA ASN A 119 -18.18 14.90 12.99
C ASN A 119 -17.37 16.07 12.40
N ASP A 120 -16.75 15.92 11.22
CA ASP A 120 -15.97 16.97 10.54
C ASP A 120 -16.85 17.84 9.60
N GLN A 121 -18.17 17.82 9.76
CA GLN A 121 -19.07 18.75 9.08
C GLN A 121 -19.11 20.08 9.83
N VAL A 122 -18.46 21.10 9.26
CA VAL A 122 -18.77 22.51 9.53
C VAL A 122 -19.80 22.98 8.52
#